data_AF-A0A4Y4G146-F1
#
_entry.id   AF-A0A4Y4G146-F1
#
_cell.length_a   1.000
_cell.length_b   1.000
_cell.length_c   1.000
_cell.angle_alpha   90.00
_cell.angle_beta   90.00
_cell.angle_gamma   90.00
#
_symmetry.space_group_name_H-M   'P 1'
#
loop_
_entity.id
_entity.type
_entity.pdbx_description
1 polymer ?
#
loop_
_entity_poly.entity_id
_entity_poly.type
_entity_poly.pdbx_seq_one_letter_code
_entity_poly.pdbx_strand_id
1 'polypeptide(L)'
;MSKLDYGVKKQVHFDSEADKQRAFDYLLDPNNTNIAFTHENNQNQNAWGPEDRIHFFSFTGVPNCLLDNMTAGVGNIAGRINCKELIDDLKIHGLLI
;
A
#
# COMPACT_ATOMS: atom_id res chain seq x y z
N MET A 1 -1.26 -19.71 -8.91
CA MET A 1 -2.11 -18.88 -8.04
C MET A 1 -1.21 -17.81 -7.47
N SER A 2 -1.52 -16.55 -7.73
CA SER A 2 -0.77 -15.47 -7.12
C SER A 2 -1.29 -15.24 -5.70
N LYS A 3 -0.46 -14.59 -4.90
CA LYS A 3 -0.80 -14.20 -3.54
C LYS A 3 -1.79 -13.05 -3.55
N LEU A 4 -2.95 -13.24 -2.91
CA LEU A 4 -4.03 -12.24 -2.82
C LEU A 4 -4.20 -11.64 -1.42
N ASP A 5 -3.68 -12.31 -0.39
CA ASP A 5 -3.68 -11.83 1.00
C ASP A 5 -2.29 -11.31 1.37
N TYR A 6 -2.23 -10.13 1.99
CA TYR A 6 -1.00 -9.55 2.53
C TYR A 6 -1.17 -9.09 3.97
N GLY A 7 -0.09 -9.25 4.72
CA GLY A 7 0.05 -8.91 6.12
C GLY A 7 -0.39 -10.04 7.04
N VAL A 8 0.18 -10.05 8.25
CA VAL A 8 -0.04 -11.12 9.25
C VAL A 8 -1.52 -11.28 9.61
N LYS A 9 -2.30 -10.18 9.56
CA LYS A 9 -3.73 -10.17 9.85
C LYS A 9 -4.59 -10.17 8.58
N LYS A 10 -3.99 -10.39 7.41
CA LYS A 10 -4.64 -10.25 6.10
C LYS A 10 -5.32 -8.89 5.94
N GLN A 11 -4.66 -7.83 6.41
CA GLN A 11 -5.23 -6.48 6.36
C GLN A 11 -5.29 -5.92 4.93
N VAL A 12 -4.65 -6.57 3.97
CA VAL A 12 -4.85 -6.32 2.55
C VAL A 12 -5.33 -7.61 1.89
N HIS A 13 -6.49 -7.54 1.24
CA HIS A 13 -7.06 -8.63 0.46
C HIS A 13 -7.46 -8.14 -0.93
N PHE A 14 -7.15 -8.94 -1.95
CA PHE A 14 -7.67 -8.76 -3.29
C PHE A 14 -8.64 -9.89 -3.64
N ASP A 15 -9.85 -9.55 -4.05
CA ASP A 15 -10.88 -10.55 -4.38
C ASP A 15 -10.52 -11.41 -5.60
N SER A 16 -9.65 -10.90 -6.47
CA SER A 16 -9.20 -11.58 -7.67
C SER A 16 -7.79 -11.19 -8.11
N GLU A 17 -7.21 -12.03 -8.97
CA GLU A 17 -5.96 -11.74 -9.68
C GLU A 17 -6.03 -10.45 -10.51
N ALA A 18 -7.20 -10.16 -11.09
CA ALA A 18 -7.41 -8.96 -11.87
C ALA A 18 -7.41 -7.70 -10.97
N ASP A 19 -7.96 -7.80 -9.77
CA ASP A 19 -7.94 -6.70 -8.80
C ASP A 19 -6.53 -6.42 -8.30
N LYS A 20 -5.78 -7.48 -8.01
CA LYS A 20 -4.37 -7.36 -7.70
C LYS A 20 -3.60 -6.70 -8.84
N GLN A 21 -3.79 -7.15 -10.08
CA GLN A 21 -3.08 -6.56 -11.22
C GLN A 21 -3.39 -5.07 -11.35
N ARG A 22 -4.67 -4.66 -11.25
CA ARG A 22 -5.05 -3.24 -11.29
C ARG A 22 -4.44 -2.43 -10.14
N ALA A 23 -4.37 -3.01 -8.95
CA ALA A 23 -3.70 -2.39 -7.82
C ALA A 23 -2.21 -2.20 -8.10
N PHE A 24 -1.53 -3.22 -8.63
CA PHE A 24 -0.11 -3.15 -8.96
C PHE A 24 0.17 -2.15 -10.07
N ASP A 25 -0.64 -2.15 -11.15
CA ASP A 25 -0.53 -1.19 -12.24
C ASP A 25 -0.65 0.26 -11.71
N TYR A 26 -1.59 0.51 -10.80
CA TYR A 26 -1.75 1.82 -10.17
C TYR A 26 -0.56 2.19 -9.26
N LEU A 27 -0.09 1.26 -8.44
CA LEU A 27 0.97 1.49 -7.45
C LEU A 27 2.37 1.57 -8.07
N LEU A 28 2.57 0.96 -9.24
CA LEU A 28 3.84 0.93 -9.95
C LEU A 28 3.92 1.95 -11.10
N ASP A 29 2.83 2.69 -11.38
CA ASP A 29 2.86 3.74 -12.40
C ASP A 29 3.84 4.86 -11.97
N PRO A 30 4.95 5.07 -12.71
CA PRO A 30 5.94 6.07 -12.37
C PRO A 30 5.43 7.51 -12.47
N ASN A 31 4.29 7.73 -13.12
CA ASN A 31 3.64 9.05 -13.22
C ASN A 31 2.60 9.29 -12.12
N ASN A 32 2.37 8.31 -11.24
CA ASN A 32 1.38 8.43 -10.19
C ASN A 32 1.88 9.33 -9.06
N THR A 33 1.48 10.60 -9.09
CA THR A 33 1.80 11.60 -8.06
C THR A 33 0.87 11.53 -6.84
N ASN A 34 -0.12 10.64 -6.83
CA ASN A 34 -1.11 10.56 -5.76
C ASN A 34 -0.64 9.70 -4.58
N ILE A 35 0.46 8.95 -4.74
CA ILE A 35 0.96 8.02 -3.73
C ILE A 35 2.38 8.36 -3.28
N ALA A 36 2.72 7.94 -2.07
CA ALA A 36 4.09 7.93 -1.58
C ALA A 36 4.34 6.65 -0.76
N PHE A 37 5.50 6.04 -0.96
CA PHE A 37 5.97 4.92 -0.14
C PHE A 37 6.84 5.47 0.98
N THR A 38 6.52 5.12 2.23
CA THR A 38 7.23 5.64 3.39
C THR A 38 7.68 4.52 4.31
N HIS A 39 8.95 4.58 4.71
CA HIS A 39 9.52 3.73 5.75
C HIS A 39 9.53 4.49 7.09
N GLU A 40 8.65 4.13 8.01
CA GLU A 40 8.59 4.75 9.33
C GLU A 40 9.44 3.95 10.33
N ASN A 41 10.56 4.54 10.76
CA ASN A 41 11.43 4.00 11.80
C ASN A 41 10.85 4.24 13.20
N ASN A 42 9.70 3.61 13.47
CA ASN A 42 8.93 3.77 14.69
C ASN A 42 9.62 3.18 15.94
N GLN A 43 10.75 2.48 15.77
CA GLN A 43 11.62 2.04 16.87
C GLN A 43 12.11 3.20 17.76
N ASN A 44 12.25 4.41 17.20
CA ASN A 44 12.73 5.58 17.96
C ASN A 44 11.63 6.28 18.78
N GLN A 45 10.38 5.79 18.72
CA GLN A 45 9.20 6.39 19.37
C GLN A 45 8.40 5.40 20.23
N ASN A 46 9.03 4.36 20.77
CA ASN A 46 8.39 3.32 21.61
C ASN A 46 7.24 2.54 20.91
N ALA A 47 7.20 2.54 19.59
CA ALA A 47 6.24 1.79 18.80
C ALA A 47 6.85 0.50 18.22
N TRP A 48 5.98 -0.45 17.85
CA TRP A 48 6.35 -1.83 17.48
C TRP A 48 7.02 -1.88 16.11
N GLY A 49 8.35 -1.73 16.08
CA GLY A 49 9.19 -2.02 14.91
C GLY A 49 9.03 -1.05 13.73
N PRO A 50 9.87 -1.20 12.69
CA PRO A 50 9.77 -0.40 11.47
C PRO A 50 8.49 -0.76 10.69
N GLU A 51 7.81 0.25 10.15
CA GLU A 51 6.55 0.09 9.41
C GLU A 51 6.66 0.70 8.01
N ASP A 52 6.49 -0.13 6.99
CA ASP A 52 6.37 0.30 5.59
C ASP A 52 4.91 0.62 5.27
N ARG A 53 4.65 1.82 4.73
CA ARG A 53 3.31 2.32 4.43
C ARG A 53 3.21 2.91 3.03
N ILE A 54 2.01 2.83 2.47
CA ILE A 54 1.62 3.54 1.26
C ILE A 54 0.67 4.66 1.68
N HIS A 55 1.06 5.90 1.42
CA HIS A 55 0.22 7.07 1.64
C HIS A 55 -0.50 7.45 0.34
N PHE A 56 -1.78 7.81 0.44
CA PHE A 56 -2.59 8.32 -0.66
C PHE A 56 -3.01 9.75 -0.33
N PHE A 57 -2.81 10.69 -1.27
CA PHE A 57 -3.13 12.11 -1.07
C PHE A 57 -4.54 12.48 -1.53
N SER A 58 -5.18 11.63 -2.33
CA SER A 58 -6.55 11.76 -2.82
C SER A 58 -7.17 10.38 -3.07
N PHE A 59 -8.49 10.27 -3.02
CA PHE A 59 -9.23 9.08 -3.44
C PHE A 59 -9.56 9.07 -4.94
N THR A 60 -9.41 10.22 -5.62
CA THR A 60 -9.75 10.36 -7.03
C THR A 60 -8.88 9.45 -7.89
N GLY A 61 -9.52 8.60 -8.69
CA GLY A 61 -8.82 7.68 -9.61
C GLY A 61 -8.16 6.48 -8.93
N VAL A 62 -8.30 6.33 -7.62
CA VAL A 62 -7.80 5.16 -6.90
C VAL A 62 -8.72 3.96 -7.18
N PRO A 63 -8.20 2.79 -7.60
CA PRO A 63 -8.98 1.57 -7.72
C PRO A 63 -9.70 1.18 -6.43
N ASN A 64 -10.96 0.71 -6.52
CA ASN A 64 -11.72 0.27 -5.35
C ASN A 64 -10.99 -0.79 -4.52
N CYS A 65 -10.30 -1.73 -5.18
CA CYS A 65 -9.51 -2.76 -4.52
C CYS A 65 -8.37 -2.20 -3.64
N LEU A 66 -7.94 -0.95 -3.85
CA LEU A 66 -7.03 -0.26 -2.92
C LEU A 66 -7.81 0.50 -1.85
N LEU A 67 -8.89 1.18 -2.20
CA LEU A 67 -9.76 1.90 -1.27
C LEU A 67 -10.29 0.98 -0.14
N ASP A 68 -10.71 -0.23 -0.48
CA ASP A 68 -11.27 -1.21 0.46
C ASP A 68 -10.22 -1.69 1.49
N ASN A 69 -8.94 -1.56 1.16
CA ASN A 69 -7.81 -1.92 2.01
C ASN A 69 -7.21 -0.72 2.78
N MET A 70 -7.75 0.50 2.59
CA MET A 70 -7.24 1.71 3.25
C MET A 70 -7.71 1.84 4.69
N THR A 71 -6.79 2.33 5.50
CA THR A 71 -7.09 2.95 6.80
C THR A 71 -7.15 4.47 6.65
N ALA A 72 -7.80 5.14 7.60
CA ALA A 72 -7.88 6.59 7.62
C ALA A 72 -6.48 7.22 7.57
N GLY A 73 -6.33 8.33 6.83
CA GLY A 73 -5.09 9.12 6.81
C GLY A 73 -4.96 10.09 7.99
N VAL A 74 -3.96 10.98 7.91
CA VAL A 74 -3.70 12.04 8.89
C VAL A 74 -3.16 13.28 8.18
N GLY A 75 -3.57 14.47 8.60
CA GLY A 75 -3.12 15.73 8.00
C GLY A 75 -3.51 15.83 6.53
N ASN A 76 -2.53 15.88 5.63
CA ASN A 76 -2.71 15.94 4.17
C ASN A 76 -2.82 14.56 3.50
N ILE A 77 -2.77 13.47 4.26
CA ILE A 77 -2.93 12.11 3.75
C ILE A 77 -4.41 11.75 3.82
N ALA A 78 -5.00 11.38 2.67
CA ALA A 78 -6.39 10.94 2.58
C ALA A 78 -6.58 9.53 3.15
N GLY A 79 -5.68 8.61 2.79
CA GLY A 79 -5.73 7.20 3.22
C GLY A 79 -4.36 6.57 3.29
N ARG A 80 -4.26 5.44 4.01
CA ARG A 80 -3.02 4.69 4.19
C ARG A 80 -3.24 3.20 4.05
N ILE A 81 -2.32 2.50 3.38
CA ILE A 81 -2.21 1.05 3.45
C ILE A 81 -0.95 0.70 4.25
N ASN A 82 -1.15 0.00 5.36
CA ASN A 82 -0.09 -0.41 6.28
C ASN A 82 0.23 -1.89 6.07
N CYS A 83 1.09 -2.17 5.10
CA CYS A 83 1.43 -3.55 4.77
C CYS A 83 2.81 -3.65 4.13
N LYS A 84 3.80 -3.93 4.98
CA LYS A 84 5.18 -4.20 4.55
C LYS A 84 5.26 -5.30 3.51
N GLU A 85 4.52 -6.38 3.72
CA GLU A 85 4.55 -7.54 2.82
C GLU A 85 4.05 -7.20 1.41
N LEU A 86 3.08 -6.28 1.27
CA LEU A 86 2.65 -5.77 -0.02
C LEU A 86 3.76 -4.95 -0.70
N ILE A 87 4.42 -4.07 0.05
CA ILE A 87 5.50 -3.23 -0.46
C ILE A 87 6.71 -4.08 -0.90
N ASP A 88 7.03 -5.13 -0.16
CA ASP A 88 8.10 -6.05 -0.54
C ASP A 88 7.75 -6.81 -1.83
N ASP A 89 6.48 -7.18 -2.05
CA ASP A 89 6.03 -7.77 -3.31
C ASP A 89 6.09 -6.77 -4.47
N LEU A 90 5.70 -5.51 -4.24
CA LEU A 90 5.84 -4.45 -5.24
C LEU A 90 7.30 -4.25 -5.67
N LYS A 91 8.27 -4.36 -4.77
CA LYS A 91 9.71 -4.29 -5.09
C LYS A 91 10.15 -5.42 -6.01
N ILE A 92 9.67 -6.65 -5.77
CA ILE A 92 9.93 -7.78 -6.67
C ILE A 92 9.36 -7.50 -8.07
N HIS A 93 8.23 -6.79 -8.12
CA HIS A 93 7.53 -6.43 -9.35
C HIS A 93 7.97 -5.09 -9.99
N GLY A 94 9.01 -4.44 -9.49
CA GLY A 94 9.64 -3.28 -10.14
C GLY A 94 9.50 -1.94 -9.42
N LEU A 95 8.97 -1.92 -8.19
CA LEU A 95 8.99 -0.71 -7.36
C LEU A 95 10.42 -0.32 -6.99
N LEU A 96 10.81 0.90 -7.37
CA LEU A 96 12.08 1.53 -7.01
C LEU A 96 11.80 2.67 -6.02
N ILE A 97 12.13 2.46 -4.74
CA ILE A 97 11.93 3.42 -3.64
C ILE A 97 13.18 3.54 -2.78
#